data_AF-A0A7K2LUE8-F1
#
_entry.id   AF-A0A7K2LUE8-F1
#
_cell.length_a   1.000
_cell.length_b   1.000
_cell.length_c   1.000
_cell.angle_alpha   90.00
_cell.angle_beta   90.00
_cell.angle_gamma   90.00
#
_symmetry.space_group_name_H-M   'P 1'
#
loop_
_entity.id
_entity.type
_entity.pdbx_description
1 polymer ?
#
loop_
_entity_poly.entity_id
_entity_poly.type
_entity_poly.pdbx_seq_one_letter_code
_entity_poly.pdbx_strand_id
1 'polypeptide(L)'
;MLLGSGVIAATAGPAAASTDASAGAARACTSGAPRFTSSPGTSSSDPAFWPARGTYAKTTSRCKDINLKLDGTRSVRTCFKTSGCNGWRTLRAGSWGLAASDVLDGTQFYLQFAGTSRATGLIDY
;
A
#
# COMPACT_ATOMS: atom_id res chain seq x y z
N MET A 1 -15.99 60.42 -23.85
CA MET A 1 -16.28 59.34 -22.88
C MET A 1 -15.95 58.03 -23.58
N LEU A 2 -14.72 57.54 -23.41
CA LEU A 2 -14.30 56.49 -22.46
C LEU A 2 -14.78 55.07 -22.83
N LEU A 3 -13.84 54.31 -23.41
CA LEU A 3 -13.41 52.93 -23.05
C LEU A 3 -14.48 51.82 -22.99
N GLY A 4 -14.49 50.95 -23.99
CA GLY A 4 -15.06 49.60 -23.91
C GLY A 4 -13.97 48.53 -23.98
N SER A 5 -13.47 48.13 -22.81
CA SER A 5 -12.58 46.99 -22.60
C SER A 5 -13.35 45.67 -22.60
N GLY A 6 -12.77 44.57 -23.11
CA GLY A 6 -13.40 43.24 -23.01
C GLY A 6 -12.61 42.06 -23.60
N VAL A 7 -11.53 41.68 -22.92
CA VAL A 7 -10.80 40.39 -22.96
C VAL A 7 -11.72 39.20 -22.55
N ILE A 8 -11.51 37.90 -22.75
CA ILE A 8 -10.37 36.96 -22.80
C ILE A 8 -10.78 35.77 -23.71
N ALA A 9 -9.88 35.27 -24.57
CA ALA A 9 -10.01 33.95 -25.19
C ALA A 9 -9.61 32.84 -24.21
N ALA A 10 -10.54 31.93 -23.87
CA ALA A 10 -10.27 30.78 -23.01
C ALA A 10 -9.70 29.63 -23.85
N THR A 11 -8.40 29.36 -23.71
CA THR A 11 -7.78 28.13 -24.23
C THR A 11 -8.06 26.98 -23.26
N ALA A 12 -8.92 26.04 -23.68
CA ALA A 12 -9.10 24.78 -22.98
C ALA A 12 -7.81 23.96 -23.10
N GLY A 13 -7.01 23.91 -22.03
CA GLY A 13 -5.83 23.05 -21.94
C GLY A 13 -6.23 21.57 -21.85
N PRO A 14 -5.45 20.65 -22.41
CA PRO A 14 -5.74 19.22 -22.33
C PRO A 14 -5.62 18.75 -20.88
N ALA A 15 -6.66 18.09 -20.38
CA ALA A 15 -6.63 17.38 -19.12
C ALA A 15 -5.63 16.21 -19.22
N ALA A 16 -4.53 16.32 -18.49
CA ALA A 16 -3.59 15.21 -18.33
C ALA A 16 -4.31 14.06 -17.60
N ALA A 17 -4.66 13.01 -18.35
CA ALA A 17 -5.05 11.75 -17.76
C ALA A 17 -3.88 11.24 -16.92
N SER A 18 -4.06 11.26 -15.60
CA SER A 18 -3.11 10.64 -14.68
C SER A 18 -3.15 9.14 -14.91
N THR A 19 -2.17 8.63 -15.65
CA THR A 19 -1.97 7.18 -15.79
C THR A 19 -1.62 6.65 -14.41
N ASP A 20 -2.59 6.04 -13.75
CA ASP A 20 -2.42 5.32 -12.50
C ASP A 20 -1.47 4.14 -12.77
N ALA A 21 -0.18 4.35 -12.50
CA ALA A 21 0.89 3.39 -12.72
C ALA A 21 0.81 2.17 -11.77
N SER A 22 -0.32 1.96 -11.08
CA SER A 22 -0.54 0.88 -10.12
C SER A 22 -1.17 -0.37 -10.75
N ALA A 23 -1.59 -0.32 -12.02
CA ALA A 23 -2.35 -1.40 -12.66
C ALA A 23 -1.50 -2.51 -13.31
N GLY A 24 -0.17 -2.33 -13.44
CA GLY A 24 0.69 -3.19 -14.29
C GLY A 24 1.31 -4.42 -13.61
N ALA A 25 1.66 -4.35 -12.32
CA ALA A 25 2.38 -5.42 -11.61
C ALA A 25 1.47 -6.42 -10.86
N ALA A 26 0.16 -6.11 -10.74
CA ALA A 26 -0.76 -6.84 -9.88
C ALA A 26 -1.25 -8.21 -10.40
N ARG A 27 -1.07 -8.54 -11.70
CA ARG A 27 -1.75 -9.72 -12.28
C ARG A 27 -1.20 -11.08 -11.82
N ALA A 28 0.08 -11.21 -11.51
CA ALA A 28 0.64 -12.46 -10.98
C ALA A 28 0.43 -12.60 -9.46
N CYS A 29 0.43 -11.47 -8.75
CA CYS A 29 0.52 -11.39 -7.27
C CYS A 29 -0.79 -11.27 -6.52
N THR A 30 -1.90 -11.60 -7.16
CA THR A 30 -3.22 -11.42 -6.54
C THR A 30 -4.12 -12.62 -6.70
N SER A 31 -3.67 -13.62 -7.48
CA SER A 31 -4.42 -14.84 -7.77
C SER A 31 -4.14 -15.92 -6.73
N GLY A 32 -5.11 -16.26 -5.90
CA GLY A 32 -4.96 -17.29 -4.86
C GLY A 32 -4.15 -16.84 -3.63
N ALA A 33 -4.05 -15.53 -3.42
CA ALA A 33 -3.37 -14.96 -2.25
C ALA A 33 -4.00 -15.48 -0.93
N PRO A 34 -3.19 -15.93 0.05
CA PRO A 34 -3.70 -16.40 1.34
C PRO A 34 -4.33 -15.28 2.18
N ARG A 35 -5.28 -15.68 3.04
CA ARG A 35 -5.81 -14.79 4.10
C ARG A 35 -4.78 -14.60 5.21
N PHE A 36 -4.77 -13.41 5.79
CA PHE A 36 -4.00 -13.10 6.98
C PHE A 36 -4.84 -12.44 8.06
N THR A 37 -4.39 -12.59 9.31
CA THR A 37 -4.87 -11.86 10.48
C THR A 37 -3.67 -11.38 11.26
N SER A 38 -3.56 -10.07 11.48
CA SER A 38 -2.48 -9.47 12.25
C SER A 38 -2.57 -9.79 13.74
N SER A 39 -1.46 -9.68 14.44
CA SER A 39 -1.48 -9.48 15.89
C SER A 39 -2.01 -8.08 16.22
N PRO A 40 -2.69 -7.90 17.35
CA PRO A 40 -3.10 -6.58 17.81
C PRO A 40 -1.88 -5.81 18.33
N GLY A 41 -1.99 -4.49 18.32
CA GLY A 41 -1.07 -3.60 19.02
C GLY A 41 -1.45 -3.45 20.49
N THR A 42 -0.58 -2.80 21.27
CA THR A 42 -0.83 -2.49 22.69
C THR A 42 -1.01 -1.00 22.96
N SER A 43 -0.50 -0.12 22.09
CA SER A 43 -0.57 1.33 22.24
C SER A 43 -0.42 2.04 20.89
N SER A 44 -0.46 3.38 20.87
CA SER A 44 -0.19 4.17 19.67
C SER A 44 1.25 4.05 19.17
N SER A 45 2.22 3.87 20.07
CA SER A 45 3.63 3.60 19.73
C SER A 45 3.88 2.14 19.39
N ASP A 46 2.90 1.27 19.68
CA ASP A 46 2.97 -0.16 19.45
C ASP A 46 1.77 -0.66 18.63
N PRO A 47 1.71 -0.34 17.33
CA PRO A 47 0.56 -0.64 16.48
C PRO A 47 0.38 -2.13 16.23
N ALA A 48 -0.77 -2.49 15.64
CA ALA A 48 -0.99 -3.83 15.11
C ALA A 48 0.02 -4.16 14.00
N PHE A 49 0.41 -5.43 13.91
CA PHE A 49 1.47 -5.85 13.01
C PHE A 49 1.26 -7.30 12.55
N TRP A 50 1.79 -7.66 11.39
CA TRP A 50 1.72 -9.01 10.84
C TRP A 50 3.12 -9.48 10.38
N PRO A 51 3.54 -10.74 10.62
CA PRO A 51 2.78 -11.86 11.20
C PRO A 51 2.61 -11.79 12.73
N ALA A 52 3.53 -12.36 13.51
CA ALA A 52 3.58 -12.29 14.97
C ALA A 52 4.87 -11.57 15.41
N ARG A 53 4.88 -11.04 16.65
CA ARG A 53 5.95 -10.14 17.10
C ARG A 53 7.26 -10.92 17.14
N GLY A 54 8.34 -10.35 16.61
CA GLY A 54 9.62 -11.07 16.48
C GLY A 54 9.66 -12.11 15.36
N THR A 55 8.60 -12.23 14.55
CA THR A 55 8.57 -13.08 13.35
C THR A 55 8.55 -12.23 12.09
N TYR A 56 8.99 -12.83 10.97
CA TYR A 56 9.08 -12.17 9.68
C TYR A 56 8.47 -13.06 8.61
N ALA A 57 7.71 -12.46 7.69
CA ALA A 57 7.44 -13.06 6.40
C ALA A 57 8.69 -12.96 5.51
N LYS A 58 8.74 -13.76 4.44
CA LYS A 58 9.86 -13.80 3.51
C LYS A 58 9.33 -13.76 2.08
N THR A 59 9.75 -12.77 1.29
CA THR A 59 9.37 -12.66 -0.13
C THR A 59 9.79 -13.88 -0.92
N THR A 60 9.03 -14.19 -1.96
CA THR A 60 9.26 -15.33 -2.86
C THR A 60 9.32 -14.85 -4.30
N SER A 61 9.88 -15.69 -5.18
CA SER A 61 9.93 -15.40 -6.63
C SER A 61 8.55 -15.33 -7.31
N ARG A 62 7.49 -15.65 -6.56
CA ARG A 62 6.10 -15.50 -7.01
C ARG A 62 5.76 -14.03 -7.26
N CYS A 63 6.31 -13.14 -6.45
CA CYS A 63 5.94 -11.73 -6.43
C CYS A 63 7.11 -10.80 -6.21
N LYS A 64 7.31 -9.92 -7.20
CA LYS A 64 8.26 -8.83 -7.08
C LYS A 64 7.85 -7.77 -6.05
N ASP A 65 6.58 -7.77 -5.66
CA ASP A 65 5.95 -6.74 -4.84
C ASP A 65 5.23 -7.36 -3.63
N ILE A 66 5.11 -6.62 -2.55
CA ILE A 66 4.26 -6.99 -1.41
C ILE A 66 2.88 -6.34 -1.60
N ASN A 67 1.89 -7.16 -1.90
CA ASN A 67 0.53 -6.73 -2.23
C ASN A 67 -0.44 -7.07 -1.10
N LEU A 68 -1.38 -6.17 -0.82
CA LEU A 68 -2.41 -6.34 0.21
C LEU A 68 -3.79 -6.02 -0.34
N LYS A 69 -4.77 -6.83 0.06
CA LYS A 69 -6.20 -6.51 -0.06
C LYS A 69 -6.81 -6.52 1.33
N LEU A 70 -6.93 -5.35 1.95
CA LEU A 70 -7.42 -5.24 3.32
C LEU A 70 -8.95 -5.38 3.37
N ASP A 71 -9.46 -6.01 4.42
CA ASP A 71 -10.91 -6.05 4.68
C ASP A 71 -11.44 -4.66 5.14
N GLY A 72 -10.56 -3.81 5.71
CA GLY A 72 -10.87 -2.44 6.13
C GLY A 72 -9.81 -1.44 5.70
N THR A 73 -10.22 -0.20 5.40
CA THR A 73 -9.31 0.87 4.96
C THR A 73 -8.36 1.25 6.08
N ARG A 74 -7.05 1.23 5.82
CA ARG A 74 -6.05 1.45 6.86
C ARG A 74 -4.71 1.93 6.31
N SER A 75 -4.01 2.74 7.10
CA SER A 75 -2.60 3.03 6.86
C SER A 75 -1.74 1.83 7.23
N VAL A 76 -0.87 1.43 6.32
CA VAL A 76 0.10 0.34 6.47
C VAL A 76 1.50 0.84 6.12
N ARG A 77 2.52 0.25 6.73
CA ARG A 77 3.91 0.34 6.26
C ARG A 77 4.57 -1.03 6.32
N THR A 78 5.54 -1.22 5.44
CA THR A 78 6.39 -2.41 5.40
C THR A 78 7.69 -2.11 6.11
N CYS A 79 8.10 -3.00 7.00
CA CYS A 79 9.34 -2.94 7.74
C CYS A 79 10.21 -4.13 7.38
N PHE A 80 11.33 -3.84 6.73
CA PHE A 80 12.33 -4.84 6.36
C PHE A 80 13.28 -5.07 7.53
N LYS A 81 13.64 -6.34 7.75
CA LYS A 81 14.48 -6.74 8.89
C LYS A 81 15.82 -5.99 8.93
N THR A 82 16.42 -5.73 7.76
CA THR A 82 17.78 -5.20 7.63
C THR A 82 17.84 -3.71 7.32
N SER A 83 16.79 -3.12 6.72
CA SER A 83 16.80 -1.73 6.22
C SER A 83 15.76 -0.81 6.86
N GLY A 84 14.95 -1.31 7.80
CA GLY A 84 13.95 -0.52 8.50
C GLY A 84 12.63 -0.39 7.74
N CYS A 85 11.82 0.60 8.12
CA CYS A 85 10.46 0.76 7.60
C CYS A 85 10.37 1.78 6.47
N ASN A 86 9.56 1.45 5.47
CA ASN A 86 9.13 2.41 4.47
C ASN A 86 8.06 3.36 5.05
N GLY A 87 7.65 4.34 4.23
CA GLY A 87 6.62 5.30 4.60
C GLY A 87 5.22 4.69 4.68
N TRP A 88 4.42 5.22 5.61
CA TRP A 88 3.00 4.89 5.74
C TRP A 88 2.21 5.25 4.47
N ARG A 89 1.27 4.38 4.10
CA ARG A 89 0.35 4.58 2.99
C ARG A 89 -1.02 4.03 3.32
N THR A 90 -2.08 4.71 2.89
CA THR A 90 -3.45 4.25 3.09
C THR A 90 -3.84 3.28 1.98
N LEU A 91 -4.24 2.07 2.35
CA LEU A 91 -4.85 1.12 1.43
C LEU A 91 -6.37 1.09 1.67
N ARG A 92 -7.13 1.08 0.58
CA ARG A 92 -8.61 1.06 0.61
C ARG A 92 -9.12 -0.36 0.83
N ALA A 93 -10.19 -0.49 1.61
CA ALA A 93 -10.88 -1.75 1.82
C ALA A 93 -11.29 -2.41 0.49
N GLY A 94 -11.17 -3.73 0.40
CA GLY A 94 -11.66 -4.52 -0.73
C GLY A 94 -10.91 -4.29 -2.05
N SER A 95 -9.83 -3.49 -2.05
CA SER A 95 -9.01 -3.19 -3.23
C SER A 95 -7.58 -3.63 -3.01
N TRP A 96 -6.94 -4.16 -4.06
CA TRP A 96 -5.52 -4.45 -4.01
C TRP A 96 -4.72 -3.16 -3.96
N GLY A 97 -3.70 -3.14 -3.10
CA GLY A 97 -2.80 -2.02 -2.93
C GLY A 97 -1.38 -2.48 -2.62
N LEU A 98 -0.43 -1.66 -3.02
CA LEU A 98 1.00 -1.93 -2.89
C LEU A 98 1.50 -1.51 -1.50
N ALA A 99 2.00 -2.46 -0.72
CA ALA A 99 2.68 -2.17 0.55
C ALA A 99 4.16 -1.82 0.34
N ALA A 100 4.82 -2.52 -0.59
CA ALA A 100 6.16 -2.22 -1.10
C ALA A 100 6.32 -2.80 -2.51
N SER A 101 7.11 -2.14 -3.37
CA SER A 101 7.43 -2.62 -4.72
C SER A 101 8.89 -3.04 -4.85
N ASP A 102 9.17 -3.80 -5.90
CA ASP A 102 10.52 -4.19 -6.35
C ASP A 102 11.37 -4.81 -5.22
N VAL A 103 10.73 -5.62 -4.38
CA VAL A 103 11.36 -6.29 -3.26
C VAL A 103 12.07 -7.54 -3.77
N LEU A 104 13.36 -7.68 -3.45
CA LEU A 104 14.14 -8.86 -3.82
C LEU A 104 13.59 -10.12 -3.16
N ASP A 105 13.68 -11.26 -3.84
CA ASP A 105 13.36 -12.57 -3.28
C ASP A 105 14.14 -12.85 -2.00
N GLY A 106 13.51 -13.57 -1.06
CA GLY A 106 14.14 -13.95 0.20
C GLY A 106 14.26 -12.81 1.23
N THR A 107 13.77 -11.61 0.90
CA THR A 107 13.75 -10.46 1.81
C THR A 107 12.79 -10.72 2.97
N GLN A 108 13.30 -10.55 4.19
CA GLN A 108 12.50 -10.69 5.40
C GLN A 108 11.84 -9.37 5.79
N PHE A 109 10.53 -9.40 6.03
CA PHE A 109 9.74 -8.23 6.36
C PHE A 109 8.62 -8.52 7.36
N TYR A 110 8.07 -7.47 7.93
CA TYR A 110 6.80 -7.47 8.64
C TYR A 110 6.01 -6.21 8.27
N LEU A 111 4.71 -6.23 8.51
CA LEU A 111 3.81 -5.11 8.26
C LEU A 111 3.40 -4.48 9.58
N GLN A 112 3.24 -3.16 9.59
CA GLN A 112 2.55 -2.45 10.66
C GLN A 112 1.31 -1.76 10.11
N PHE A 113 0.24 -1.74 10.90
CA PHE A 113 -1.04 -1.15 10.56
C PHE A 113 -1.40 -0.09 11.60
N ALA A 114 -1.72 1.13 11.18
CA ALA A 114 -1.96 2.23 12.10
C ALA A 114 -3.08 1.90 13.12
N GLY A 115 -2.86 2.16 14.40
CA GLY A 115 -3.78 1.79 15.49
C GLY A 115 -3.58 0.36 16.02
N THR A 116 -4.28 0.01 17.10
CA THR A 116 -4.04 -1.24 17.85
C THR A 116 -4.95 -2.40 17.47
N SER A 117 -6.10 -2.15 16.84
CA SER A 117 -7.01 -3.21 16.41
C SER A 117 -6.35 -4.11 15.37
N ARG A 118 -6.73 -5.39 15.30
CA ARG A 118 -6.23 -6.31 14.27
C ARG A 118 -6.57 -5.82 12.87
N ALA A 119 -5.70 -6.11 11.92
CA ALA A 119 -5.98 -6.01 10.49
C ALA A 119 -6.18 -7.42 9.90
N THR A 120 -7.07 -7.54 8.93
CA THR A 120 -7.32 -8.77 8.19
C THR A 120 -7.40 -8.46 6.71
N GLY A 121 -7.16 -9.48 5.88
CA GLY A 121 -7.25 -9.35 4.43
C GLY A 121 -6.56 -10.49 3.70
N LEU A 122 -6.18 -10.22 2.46
CA LEU A 122 -5.31 -11.09 1.65
C LEU A 122 -3.93 -10.44 1.48
N ILE A 123 -2.91 -11.29 1.35
CA ILE A 123 -1.53 -10.85 1.16
C ILE A 123 -0.81 -11.78 0.16
N ASP A 124 0.03 -11.22 -0.73
CA ASP A 124 0.91 -11.97 -1.63
C ASP A 124 2.28 -11.26 -1.74
N TYR A 125 3.38 -12.03 -1.79
CA TYR A 125 4.77 -11.55 -1.70
C TYR A 125 5.84 -12.58 -2.07
#